data_AF-A0A8T5S4H3-F1
#
_entry.id   AF-A0A8T5S4H3-F1
#
_cell.length_a   1.000
_cell.length_b   1.000
_cell.length_c   1.000
_cell.angle_alpha   90.00
_cell.angle_beta   90.00
_cell.angle_gamma   90.00
#
_symmetry.space_group_name_H-M   'P 1'
#
loop_
_entity.id
_entity.type
_entity.pdbx_description
1 polymer ?
#
loop_
_entity_poly.entity_id
_entity_poly.type
_entity_poly.pdbx_seq_one_letter_code
_entity_poly.pdbx_strand_id
1 'polypeptide(L)' 'MSGSVICHKCNGNGYLGDTKDERKQQDCITCKNSGEIPLTYEMIWSTLQFVTRKQ' A
#
# COMPACT_ATOMS: atom_id res chain seq x y z
N MET A 1 -8.55 5.31 15.81
CA MET A 1 -7.92 4.23 15.03
C MET A 1 -8.13 4.52 13.56
N SER A 2 -7.07 4.86 12.82
CA SER A 2 -7.06 4.84 11.36
C SER A 2 -6.68 3.42 10.93
N GLY A 3 -7.45 2.81 10.03
CA GLY A 3 -7.09 1.51 9.46
C GLY A 3 -5.91 1.62 8.50
N SER A 4 -5.33 0.48 8.14
CA SER A 4 -4.31 0.34 7.09
C SER A 4 -4.75 -0.76 6.12
N VAL A 5 -4.17 -0.75 4.92
CA VAL A 5 -4.36 -1.82 3.93
C VAL A 5 -3.00 -2.41 3.57
N ILE A 6 -3.00 -3.71 3.24
CA ILE A 6 -1.80 -4.38 2.73
C ILE A 6 -1.32 -3.67 1.47
N CYS A 7 -0.03 -3.34 1.43
CA CYS A 7 0.55 -2.70 0.27
C CYS A 7 0.57 -3.69 -0.90
N HIS A 8 -0.23 -3.40 -1.92
CA HIS A 8 -0.35 -4.21 -3.13
C HIS A 8 0.94 -4.28 -3.98
N LYS A 9 1.93 -3.43 -3.71
CA LYS A 9 3.21 -3.43 -4.45
C LYS A 9 4.18 -4.47 -3.90
N CYS A 10 4.30 -4.57 -2.57
CA CYS A 10 5.20 -5.51 -1.90
C CYS A 10 4.46 -6.71 -1.27
N ASN A 11 3.14 -6.78 -1.44
CA ASN A 11 2.29 -7.83 -0.88
C ASN A 11 2.45 -8.00 0.63
N GLY A 12 2.67 -6.89 1.35
CA GLY A 12 2.68 -6.88 2.82
C GLY A 12 4.05 -7.03 3.46
N ASN A 13 5.13 -7.33 2.72
CA ASN A 13 6.43 -7.60 3.34
C ASN A 13 7.34 -6.37 3.49
N GLY A 14 7.02 -5.24 2.84
CA GLY A 14 7.81 -4.01 2.88
C GLY A 14 8.91 -3.90 1.82
N TYR A 15 9.17 -4.95 1.04
CA TYR A 15 10.30 -5.02 0.10
C TYR A 15 9.88 -5.43 -1.32
N LEU A 16 10.66 -5.00 -2.30
CA LEU A 16 10.57 -5.42 -3.70
C LEU A 16 11.82 -6.23 -4.07
N GLY A 17 11.67 -7.21 -4.96
CA GLY A 17 12.78 -8.06 -5.42
C GLY A 17 12.74 -9.48 -4.87
N ASP A 18 13.86 -10.20 -5.01
CA ASP A 18 13.94 -11.60 -4.61
C ASP A 18 14.02 -11.74 -3.08
N THR A 19 13.06 -12.42 -2.48
CA THR A 19 13.02 -12.68 -1.04
C THR A 19 14.12 -13.61 -0.54
N LYS A 20 14.81 -14.32 -1.43
CA LYS A 20 15.88 -15.26 -1.09
C LYS A 20 17.28 -14.65 -1.22
N ASP A 21 17.40 -13.45 -1.78
CA ASP A 21 18.67 -12.74 -1.98
C ASP A 21 18.55 -11.30 -1.49
N GLU A 22 18.97 -11.05 -0.25
CA GLU A 22 18.91 -9.74 0.41
C GLU A 22 19.59 -8.63 -0.41
N ARG A 23 20.63 -8.95 -1.19
CA ARG A 23 21.33 -7.96 -2.04
C ARG A 23 20.49 -7.48 -3.22
N LYS A 24 19.41 -8.20 -3.54
CA LYS A 24 18.45 -7.85 -4.60
C LYS A 24 17.14 -7.33 -4.03
N GLN A 25 17.04 -7.15 -2.72
CA GLN A 25 15.91 -6.49 -2.11
C GLN A 25 16.07 -4.98 -2.14
N GLN A 26 14.96 -4.30 -2.38
CA GLN A 26 14.86 -2.85 -2.28
C GLN A 26 13.66 -2.51 -1.41
N ASP A 27 13.77 -1.45 -0.62
CA ASP A 27 12.66 -0.96 0.17
C ASP A 27 11.48 -0.58 -0.74
N CYS A 28 10.28 -1.04 -0.37
CA CYS A 28 9.08 -0.62 -1.07
C CYS A 28 8.75 0.82 -0.68
N ILE A 29 9.12 1.76 -1.54
CA ILE A 29 8.90 3.20 -1.36
C ILE A 29 7.41 3.53 -1.18
N THR A 30 6.52 2.77 -1.82
CA THR A 30 5.07 2.98 -1.75
C THR A 30 4.52 2.86 -0.33
N CYS A 31 4.98 1.86 0.44
CA CYS A 31 4.59 1.69 1.85
C CYS A 31 5.68 2.13 2.82
N LYS A 32 6.77 2.75 2.34
CA LYS A 32 7.95 3.12 3.14
C LYS A 32 8.45 1.95 4.00
N ASN A 33 8.56 0.77 3.40
CA ASN A 33 8.98 -0.47 4.07
C ASN A 33 8.07 -0.93 5.25
N SER A 34 6.86 -0.37 5.40
CA SER A 34 5.93 -0.80 6.46
C SER A 34 5.16 -2.08 6.11
N GLY A 35 5.13 -2.49 4.83
CA GLY A 35 4.23 -3.53 4.34
C GLY A 35 2.77 -3.08 4.16
N GLU A 36 2.39 -1.96 4.77
CA GLU A 36 1.02 -1.46 4.76
C GLU A 36 0.95 0.01 4.32
N ILE A 37 -0.17 0.39 3.72
CA ILE A 37 -0.49 1.78 3.36
C ILE A 37 -1.58 2.27 4.31
N PRO A 38 -1.37 3.40 5.02
CA PRO A 38 -2.39 3.95 5.91
C PRO A 38 -3.61 4.41 5.13
N LEU A 39 -4.81 4.07 5.61
CA LEU A 39 -6.05 4.60 5.05
C LEU A 39 -6.25 6.02 5.57
N THR A 40 -6.09 7.00 4.68
CA THR A 40 -6.41 8.39 4.98
C THR A 40 -7.86 8.70 4.64
N TYR A 41 -8.44 9.69 5.34
CA TYR A 41 -9.79 10.17 5.05
C TYR A 41 -9.94 10.58 3.57
N GLU A 42 -8.92 11.20 2.97
CA GLU A 42 -8.91 11.60 1.56
C GLU A 42 -9.03 10.41 0.60
N MET A 43 -8.34 9.29 0.87
CA MET A 43 -8.44 8.07 0.06
C MET A 43 -9.84 7.46 0.11
N ILE A 44 -10.46 7.48 1.29
CA ILE A 44 -11.83 6.99 1.48
C ILE A 44 -12.81 7.88 0.69
N TRP A 45 -12.74 9.19 0.85
CA TRP A 45 -13.66 10.12 0.20
C TRP A 45 -13.51 10.13 -1.32
N SER A 46 -12.29 10.13 -1.85
CA SER A 46 -12.04 10.04 -3.29
C SER A 46 -12.59 8.76 -3.90
N THR A 47 -12.44 7.62 -3.21
CA THR A 47 -12.99 6.34 -3.64
C THR A 47 -14.52 6.36 -3.65
N LEU A 48 -15.14 6.83 -2.57
CA LEU A 48 -16.61 6.92 -2.46
C LEU A 48 -17.21 7.86 -3.52
N GLN A 49 -16.58 9.01 -3.79
CA GLN A 49 -17.02 9.93 -4.84
C GLN A 49 -16.92 9.33 -6.24
N PHE A 50 -15.94 8.49 -6.50
CA PHE A 50 -15.80 7.82 -7.80
C PHE A 50 -16.87 6.74 -8.00
N VAL A 51 -17.26 6.06 -6.92
CA VAL A 51 -18.34 5.05 -6.93
C VAL A 51 -19.71 5.71 -7.13
N THR A 52 -19.99 6.84 -6.47
CA THR A 52 -21.30 7.52 -6.57
C THR A 52 -21.52 8.23 -7.90
N ARG A 53 -20.46 8.61 -8.62
CA ARG A 53 -20.56 9.24 -9.96
C ARG A 53 -20.80 8.24 -11.11
N LYS A 54 -20.71 6.93 -10.85
CA LYS A 54 -20.96 5.88 -11.85
C LYS A 54 -22.38 5.30 -11.82
N GLN A 55 -23.30 5.92 -11.07
CA GLN A 55 -24.73 5.59 -11.12
C GLN A 55 -25.51 6.55 -12.01
#